data_AF-A0A935YYX3-F1
#
_entry.id   AF-A0A935YYX3-F1
#
_cell.length_a   1.000
_cell.length_b   1.000
_cell.length_c   1.000
_cell.angle_alpha   90.00
_cell.angle_beta   90.00
_cell.angle_gamma   90.00
#
_symmetry.space_group_name_H-M   'P 1'
#
loop_
_entity.id
_entity.type
_entity.pdbx_description
1 polymer ?
#
loop_
_entity_poly.entity_id
_entity_poly.type
_entity_poly.pdbx_seq_one_letter_code
_entity_poly.pdbx_strand_id
1 'polypeptide(L)'
;MAGTSAVFIPADFNHASPVERDGLTWTDTELSMPETPQSLRWKSPLDTSLALEGLEEYDPPSPGDARYIMKLGIGFVYIEKIRGWVALTDFV
;
A
#
# COMPACT_ATOMS: atom_id res chain seq x y z
N MET A 1 -9.35 -18.78 5.17
CA MET A 1 -7.96 -18.33 4.94
C MET A 1 -8.01 -16.84 4.71
N ALA A 2 -7.70 -16.05 5.72
CA ALA A 2 -7.58 -14.61 5.59
C ALA A 2 -6.38 -14.33 4.68
N GLY A 3 -6.63 -13.68 3.55
CA GLY A 3 -5.60 -13.37 2.57
C GLY A 3 -4.83 -12.16 3.06
N THR A 4 -3.65 -12.42 3.59
CA THR A 4 -2.62 -11.44 3.86
C THR A 4 -2.45 -10.48 2.67
N SER A 5 -2.78 -9.20 2.84
CA SER A 5 -2.56 -8.22 1.78
C SER A 5 -1.10 -7.87 1.60
N ALA A 6 -0.66 -7.89 0.34
CA ALA A 6 0.66 -7.47 -0.05
C ALA A 6 0.81 -5.94 0.06
N VAL A 7 1.98 -5.49 0.50
CA VAL A 7 2.36 -4.07 0.58
C VAL A 7 3.45 -3.82 -0.45
N PHE A 8 3.21 -2.88 -1.35
CA PHE A 8 4.13 -2.50 -2.41
C PHE A 8 4.67 -1.10 -2.15
N ILE A 9 5.99 -0.98 -2.15
CA ILE A 9 6.72 0.28 -1.93
C ILE A 9 7.56 0.61 -3.17
N PRO A 10 7.97 1.87 -3.36
CA PRO A 10 8.87 2.24 -4.44
C PRO A 10 10.19 1.48 -4.35
N ALA A 11 10.74 1.05 -5.49
CA ALA A 11 11.95 0.25 -5.54
C ALA A 11 13.20 1.00 -5.04
N ASP A 12 13.17 2.33 -5.07
CA ASP A 12 14.23 3.23 -4.60
C ASP A 12 14.04 3.69 -3.14
N PHE A 13 13.08 3.12 -2.42
CA PHE A 13 12.79 3.52 -1.04
C PHE A 13 13.90 3.07 -0.07
N ASN A 14 14.82 3.99 0.26
CA ASN A 14 16.04 3.68 1.02
C ASN A 14 15.84 3.46 2.55
N HIS A 15 14.64 3.72 3.08
CA HIS A 15 14.40 3.81 4.53
C HIS A 15 13.67 2.61 5.14
N ALA A 16 13.11 1.70 4.33
CA ALA A 16 12.54 0.47 4.86
C ALA A 16 13.66 -0.54 5.12
N SER A 17 13.44 -1.44 6.07
CA SER A 17 14.08 -2.76 6.05
C SER A 17 13.03 -3.75 5.55
N PRO A 18 12.69 -3.79 4.25
CA PRO A 18 11.73 -4.74 3.76
C PRO A 18 12.36 -6.12 3.87
N VAL A 19 11.54 -7.12 4.18
CA VAL A 19 11.86 -8.49 3.76
C VAL A 19 11.68 -8.47 2.25
N GLU A 20 12.72 -8.04 1.53
CA GLU A 20 12.75 -8.09 0.07
C GLU A 20 12.61 -9.56 -0.32
N ARG A 21 11.52 -9.89 -1.00
CA ARG A 21 11.48 -11.14 -1.75
C ARG A 21 12.29 -10.89 -3.01
N ASP A 22 13.58 -11.19 -2.93
CA ASP A 22 14.59 -10.97 -3.97
C ASP A 22 14.02 -11.04 -5.40
N GLY A 23 14.17 -9.96 -6.16
CA GLY A 23 14.04 -9.94 -7.61
C GLY A 23 12.65 -9.73 -8.22
N LEU A 24 11.61 -9.40 -7.44
CA LEU A 24 10.28 -9.08 -7.99
C LEU A 24 10.02 -7.58 -7.91
N THR A 25 10.14 -6.89 -9.04
CA THR A 25 9.61 -5.54 -9.24
C THR A 25 8.29 -5.66 -9.98
N TRP A 26 7.25 -4.96 -9.51
CA TRP A 26 5.95 -4.95 -10.17
C TRP A 26 5.75 -3.65 -10.93
N THR A 27 5.15 -3.76 -12.11
CA THR A 27 4.72 -2.62 -12.93
C THR A 27 3.35 -2.12 -12.51
N ASP A 28 3.03 -0.87 -12.86
CA ASP A 28 1.71 -0.27 -12.64
C ASP A 28 0.56 -1.14 -13.19
N THR A 29 0.79 -1.77 -14.34
CA THR A 29 -0.18 -2.70 -14.97
C THR A 29 -0.44 -3.91 -14.09
N GLU A 30 0.61 -4.52 -13.52
CA GLU A 30 0.48 -5.68 -12.63
C GLU A 30 -0.18 -5.30 -11.30
N LEU A 31 0.10 -4.09 -10.82
CA LEU A 31 -0.54 -3.54 -9.62
C LEU A 31 -1.98 -3.06 -9.88
N SER A 32 -2.45 -3.11 -11.13
CA SER A 32 -3.75 -2.57 -11.53
C SER A 32 -3.93 -1.11 -11.12
N MET A 33 -2.85 -0.32 -11.20
CA MET A 33 -2.89 1.11 -10.92
C MET A 33 -3.86 1.80 -11.90
N PRO A 34 -4.71 2.72 -11.43
CA PRO A 34 -5.60 3.46 -12.30
C PRO A 34 -4.82 4.40 -13.20
N GLU A 35 -5.12 4.40 -14.51
CA GLU A 35 -4.51 5.30 -15.50
C GLU A 35 -4.96 6.77 -15.35
N THR A 36 -5.97 7.02 -14.52
CA THR A 36 -6.52 8.36 -14.26
C THR A 36 -6.52 8.64 -12.76
N PRO A 37 -6.23 9.89 -12.34
CA PRO A 37 -6.29 10.28 -10.94
C PRO A 37 -7.65 9.94 -10.32
N GLN A 38 -7.63 9.29 -9.16
CA GLN A 38 -8.82 8.94 -8.40
C GLN A 38 -8.90 9.81 -7.16
N SER A 39 -10.12 10.15 -6.74
CA SER A 39 -10.34 10.74 -5.42
C SER A 39 -10.10 9.67 -4.36
N LEU A 40 -9.17 9.94 -3.45
CA LEU A 40 -8.81 9.03 -2.37
C LEU A 40 -9.65 9.29 -1.12
N ARG A 41 -10.01 8.21 -0.42
CA ARG A 41 -10.63 8.28 0.90
C ARG A 41 -9.56 8.17 1.97
N TRP A 42 -9.04 9.32 2.39
CA TRP A 42 -8.05 9.38 3.46
C TRP A 42 -8.64 8.94 4.80
N LYS A 43 -8.13 7.84 5.33
CA LYS A 43 -8.38 7.36 6.70
C LYS A 43 -7.31 7.91 7.64
N SER A 44 -7.55 7.79 8.95
CA SER A 44 -6.60 8.18 9.98
C SER A 44 -5.22 7.56 9.73
N PRO A 45 -4.13 8.34 9.87
CA PRO A 45 -2.77 7.83 9.74
C PRO A 45 -2.52 6.68 10.73
N LEU A 46 -1.63 5.77 10.35
CA LEU A 46 -1.17 4.70 11.23
C LEU A 46 0.25 5.00 11.72
N ASP A 47 0.45 4.86 13.03
CA ASP A 47 1.75 5.02 13.71
C ASP A 47 2.50 3.67 13.85
N THR A 48 1.94 2.60 13.28
CA THR A 48 2.47 1.25 13.43
C THR A 48 3.61 0.98 12.46
N SER A 49 4.63 0.25 12.91
CA SER A 49 5.63 -0.40 12.04
C SER A 49 5.12 -1.71 11.44
N LEU A 50 3.97 -2.21 11.92
CA LEU A 50 3.37 -3.40 11.36
C LEU A 50 2.94 -3.10 9.93
N ALA A 51 3.34 -3.99 9.03
CA ALA A 51 2.85 -4.06 7.68
C ALA A 51 1.32 -3.95 7.69
N LEU A 52 0.75 -3.30 6.68
CA LEU A 52 -0.72 -3.28 6.46
C LEU A 52 -1.32 -4.70 6.36
N GLU A 53 -0.44 -5.70 6.28
CA GLU A 53 -0.64 -7.09 6.61
C GLU A 53 -1.45 -7.33 7.89
N GLY A 54 -2.63 -7.94 7.74
CA GLY A 54 -3.48 -8.34 8.87
C GLY A 54 -4.38 -7.23 9.44
N LEU A 55 -4.19 -5.96 9.09
CA LEU A 55 -5.11 -4.87 9.46
C LEU A 55 -6.52 -5.13 8.93
N GLU A 56 -6.61 -5.83 7.80
CA GLU A 56 -7.84 -6.11 7.05
C GLU A 56 -8.79 -7.05 7.77
N GLU A 57 -8.29 -7.85 8.72
CA GLU A 57 -9.13 -8.71 9.54
C GLU A 57 -9.98 -7.90 10.53
N TYR A 58 -9.50 -6.72 10.92
CA TYR A 58 -10.13 -5.86 11.92
C TYR A 58 -10.78 -4.61 11.31
N ASP A 59 -10.20 -4.07 10.23
CA ASP A 59 -10.70 -2.92 9.47
C ASP A 59 -10.49 -3.20 7.97
N PRO A 60 -11.43 -3.94 7.33
CA PRO A 60 -11.33 -4.29 5.93
C PRO A 60 -11.27 -3.02 5.06
N PRO A 61 -10.22 -2.84 4.26
CA PRO A 61 -10.14 -1.68 3.39
C PRO A 61 -11.13 -1.79 2.23
N SER A 62 -11.62 -0.64 1.80
CA SER A 62 -12.41 -0.51 0.58
C SER A 62 -11.55 0.06 -0.55
N PRO A 63 -11.90 -0.21 -1.83
CA PRO A 63 -11.17 0.35 -2.98
C PRO A 63 -10.99 1.86 -2.85
N GLY A 64 -9.77 2.37 -3.04
CA GLY A 64 -9.48 3.80 -2.96
C GLY A 64 -9.37 4.37 -1.53
N ASP A 65 -9.44 3.52 -0.50
CA ASP A 65 -9.02 3.92 0.85
C ASP A 65 -7.52 4.23 0.84
N ALA A 66 -7.14 5.35 1.46
CA ALA A 66 -5.76 5.77 1.56
C ALA A 66 -5.35 5.98 3.02
N ARG A 67 -4.11 5.61 3.35
CA ARG A 67 -3.55 5.76 4.70
C ARG A 67 -2.12 6.25 4.63
N TYR A 68 -1.80 7.21 5.50
CA TYR A 68 -0.43 7.61 5.73
C TYR A 68 0.20 6.76 6.83
N ILE A 69 1.35 6.16 6.54
CA ILE A 69 2.10 5.35 7.52
C ILE A 69 3.24 6.19 8.05
N MET A 70 3.10 6.68 9.29
CA MET A 70 4.01 7.69 9.86
C MET A 70 5.46 7.21 9.91
N LYS A 71 5.68 5.94 10.23
CA LYS A 71 7.04 5.37 10.30
C LYS A 71 7.74 5.21 8.95
N LEU A 72 6.97 5.07 7.86
CA LEU A 72 7.52 5.01 6.50
C LEU A 72 7.53 6.38 5.84
N GLY A 73 6.76 7.34 6.35
CA GLY A 73 6.60 8.66 5.74
C GLY A 73 5.86 8.62 4.39
N ILE A 74 5.17 7.52 4.06
CA ILE A 74 4.53 7.28 2.76
C ILE A 74 3.01 7.12 2.92
N GLY A 75 2.26 7.65 1.96
CA GLY A 75 0.83 7.35 1.78
C GLY A 75 0.63 6.10 0.93
N PHE A 76 -0.29 5.24 1.32
CA PHE A 76 -0.66 4.02 0.59
C PHE A 76 -2.12 4.08 0.18
N VAL A 77 -2.45 3.52 -0.97
CA VAL A 77 -3.82 3.30 -1.43
C VAL A 77 -4.12 1.81 -1.53
N TYR A 78 -5.32 1.41 -1.13
CA TYR A 78 -5.78 0.03 -1.27
C TYR A 78 -6.34 -0.22 -2.68
N ILE A 79 -5.84 -1.30 -3.31
CA ILE A 79 -6.28 -1.78 -4.62
C ILE A 79 -6.90 -3.18 -4.44
N GLU A 80 -8.22 -3.25 -4.60
CA GLU A 80 -9.00 -4.48 -4.41
C GLU A 80 -8.63 -5.59 -5.41
N LYS A 81 -8.28 -5.23 -6.65
CA LYS A 81 -7.91 -6.21 -7.70
C LYS A 81 -6.73 -7.08 -7.30
N ILE A 82 -5.74 -6.50 -6.63
CA ILE A 82 -4.56 -7.22 -6.13
C ILE A 82 -4.67 -7.55 -4.63
N ARG A 83 -5.75 -7.10 -3.97
CA ARG A 83 -5.92 -7.13 -2.52
C ARG A 83 -4.64 -6.69 -1.83
N GLY A 84 -4.23 -5.45 -2.09
CA GLY A 84 -2.93 -4.96 -1.65
C GLY A 84 -2.88 -3.45 -1.52
N TRP A 85 -1.91 -3.00 -0.74
CA TRP A 85 -1.64 -1.59 -0.51
C TRP A 85 -0.45 -1.16 -1.35
N VAL A 86 -0.63 -0.12 -2.16
CA VAL A 86 0.41 0.40 -3.04
C VAL A 86 0.79 1.80 -2.58
N ALA A 87 2.08 2.05 -2.44
CA ALA A 87 2.62 3.36 -2.13
C ALA A 87 2.25 4.39 -3.22
N LEU A 88 1.82 5.57 -2.78
CA LEU A 88 1.62 6.73 -3.62
C LEU A 88 3.00 7.34 -3.91
N THR A 89 3.37 7.37 -5.19
CA THR A 89 4.65 7.91 -5.66
C THR A 89 4.59 9.42 -5.90
N ASP A 90 3.41 9.96 -6.21
CA ASP A 90 3.18 11.40 -6.37
C ASP A 90 2.14 11.89 -5.35
N PHE A 91 2.62 12.68 -4.39
CA PHE A 91 1.80 13.45 -3.47
C PHE A 91 1.86 14.91 -3.94
N VAL A 92 0.85 15.35 -4.71
CA VAL A 92 0.73 16.75 -5.13
C VAL A 92 -0.39 17.44 -4.37
#